data_AF-A0A929AVD8-F1
#
_entry.id   AF-A0A929AVD8-F1
#
_cell.length_a   1.000
_cell.length_b   1.000
_cell.length_c   1.000
_cell.angle_alpha   90.00
_cell.angle_beta   90.00
_cell.angle_gamma   90.00
#
_symmetry.space_group_name_H-M   'P 1'
#
loop_
_entity.id
_entity.type
_entity.pdbx_description
1 polymer ?
#
loop_
_entity_poly.entity_id
_entity_poly.type
_entity_poly.pdbx_seq_one_letter_code
_entity_poly.pdbx_strand_id
1 'polypeptide(L)'
;MNSLATAGVTPENVYLVCIEEELEAWLLADGRAISAVLSKPTHPVKVKDKKKPEGIKNPKKQLNKIFQENTGHPYVDRQHAKMIVEKLENLNKLRRCVTFVRFAEKITGGI
;
A
#
# COMPACT_ATOMS: atom_id res chain seq x y z
N MET A 1 -9.86 -19.50 25.09
CA MET A 1 -8.44 -19.10 25.23
C MET A 1 -8.21 -17.87 24.38
N ASN A 2 -7.46 -16.89 24.90
CA ASN A 2 -7.12 -15.65 24.19
C ASN A 2 -6.04 -15.94 23.13
N SER A 3 -6.33 -15.73 21.85
CA SER A 3 -5.40 -16.02 20.73
C SER A 3 -4.07 -15.26 20.84
N LEU A 4 -4.08 -14.06 21.45
CA LEU A 4 -2.86 -13.28 21.70
C LEU A 4 -1.94 -13.98 22.71
N ALA A 5 -2.52 -14.51 23.79
CA ALA A 5 -1.76 -15.24 24.81
C ALA A 5 -1.14 -16.54 24.23
N THR A 6 -1.87 -17.25 23.36
CA THR A 6 -1.35 -18.43 22.66
C THR A 6 -0.18 -18.08 21.72
N ALA A 7 -0.19 -16.89 21.13
CA ALA A 7 0.89 -16.41 20.27
C ALA A 7 2.05 -15.74 21.04
N GLY A 8 1.99 -15.67 22.38
CA GLY A 8 3.00 -14.98 23.20
C GLY A 8 2.99 -13.46 23.05
N VAL A 9 1.90 -12.87 22.56
CA VAL A 9 1.77 -11.42 22.35
C VAL A 9 1.12 -10.79 23.58
N THR A 10 1.82 -9.84 24.20
CA THR A 10 1.29 -9.08 25.34
C THR A 10 0.49 -7.86 24.88
N PRO A 11 -0.57 -7.43 25.61
CA PRO A 11 -1.44 -6.33 25.19
C PRO A 11 -0.71 -5.01 24.90
N GLU A 12 0.36 -4.70 25.61
CA GLU A 12 1.20 -3.53 25.41
C GLU A 12 1.96 -3.52 24.07
N ASN A 13 2.08 -4.68 23.43
CA ASN A 13 2.64 -4.84 22.09
C ASN A 13 1.57 -4.86 20.98
N VAL A 14 0.31 -4.56 21.32
CA VAL A 14 -0.81 -4.49 20.37
C VAL A 14 -1.15 -3.03 20.09
N TYR A 15 -1.03 -2.62 18.83
CA TYR A 15 -1.38 -1.28 18.38
C TYR A 15 -2.56 -1.30 17.41
N LEU A 16 -3.54 -0.42 17.64
CA LEU A 16 -4.62 -0.18 16.68
C LEU A 16 -4.18 0.88 15.65
N VAL A 17 -4.13 0.46 14.39
CA VAL A 17 -3.92 1.36 13.25
C VAL A 17 -5.18 1.33 12.39
N CYS A 18 -5.95 2.40 12.44
CA CYS A 18 -7.11 2.56 11.56
C CYS A 18 -6.65 3.09 10.20
N ILE A 19 -6.88 2.31 9.14
CA ILE A 19 -6.71 2.75 7.76
C ILE A 19 -8.08 3.27 7.32
N GLU A 20 -8.18 4.57 7.01
CA GLU A 20 -9.47 5.26 6.84
C GLU A 20 -10.23 4.85 5.58
N GLU A 21 -9.53 4.64 4.47
CA GLU A 21 -10.12 4.13 3.21
C GLU A 21 -9.75 2.65 3.04
N GLU A 22 -8.59 2.35 2.47
CA GLU A 22 -8.09 0.98 2.26
C GLU A 22 -6.56 1.00 2.17
N LEU A 23 -5.90 -0.17 2.28
CA LEU A 23 -4.46 -0.30 2.08
C LEU A 23 -4.01 0.30 0.73
N GLU A 24 -4.85 0.16 -0.29
CA GLU A 24 -4.65 0.66 -1.64
C GLU A 24 -4.39 2.17 -1.70
N ALA A 25 -4.87 2.95 -0.71
CA ALA A 25 -4.52 4.36 -0.61
C ALA A 25 -3.00 4.55 -0.47
N TRP A 26 -2.35 3.76 0.39
CA TRP A 26 -0.90 3.82 0.58
C TRP A 26 -0.15 3.45 -0.69
N LEU A 27 -0.61 2.39 -1.38
CA LEU A 27 0.02 1.91 -2.61
C LEU A 27 -0.02 2.97 -3.72
N LEU A 28 -1.12 3.71 -3.82
CA LEU A 28 -1.29 4.81 -4.78
C LEU A 28 -0.35 6.00 -4.54
N ALA A 29 0.29 6.10 -3.37
CA ALA A 29 1.19 7.20 -3.05
C ALA A 29 2.48 7.19 -3.89
N ASP A 30 2.95 6.00 -4.31
CA ASP A 30 4.16 5.82 -5.12
C ASP A 30 3.84 5.22 -6.50
N GLY A 31 3.72 6.08 -7.50
CA GLY A 31 3.45 5.65 -8.86
C GLY A 31 4.60 4.86 -9.48
N ARG A 32 5.84 4.99 -8.95
CA ARG A 32 7.01 4.28 -9.49
C ARG A 32 6.94 2.79 -9.19
N ALA A 33 6.54 2.41 -7.97
CA ALA A 33 6.37 1.01 -7.61
C ALA A 33 5.28 0.33 -8.45
N ILE A 34 4.16 1.02 -8.67
CA ILE A 34 3.09 0.53 -9.56
C ILE A 34 3.61 0.42 -11.00
N SER A 35 4.32 1.43 -11.50
CA SER A 35 4.93 1.42 -12.83
C SER A 35 5.88 0.23 -13.01
N ALA A 36 6.69 -0.09 -11.99
CA ALA A 36 7.63 -1.20 -12.01
C ALA A 36 6.93 -2.58 -12.06
N VAL A 37 5.75 -2.71 -11.43
CA VAL A 37 4.94 -3.93 -11.52
C VAL A 37 4.29 -4.09 -12.90
N LEU A 38 3.83 -2.98 -13.50
CA LEU A 38 3.08 -3.01 -14.76
C LEU A 38 3.95 -3.04 -16.02
N SER A 39 5.17 -2.50 -15.93
CA SER A 39 6.05 -2.37 -17.09
C SER A 39 6.59 -3.72 -17.57
N LYS A 40 6.63 -3.90 -18.89
CA LYS A 40 7.36 -4.98 -19.56
C LYS A 40 8.53 -4.39 -20.35
N PRO A 41 9.59 -5.16 -20.66
CA PRO A 41 10.73 -4.65 -21.43
C PRO A 41 10.33 -3.96 -22.74
N THR A 42 9.30 -4.45 -23.42
CA THR A 42 8.80 -3.89 -24.68
C THR A 42 7.69 -2.85 -24.51
N HIS A 43 7.12 -2.71 -23.30
CA HIS A 43 5.98 -1.82 -23.02
C HIS A 43 6.16 -1.16 -21.65
N PRO A 44 6.88 -0.02 -21.57
CA PRO A 44 7.04 0.72 -20.33
C PRO A 44 5.73 1.41 -19.95
N VAL A 45 5.35 1.29 -18.68
CA VAL A 45 4.15 1.92 -18.10
C VAL A 45 4.58 3.03 -17.14
N LYS A 46 3.92 4.19 -17.20
CA LYS A 46 4.19 5.31 -16.30
C LYS A 46 2.93 5.73 -15.55
N VAL A 47 2.87 5.37 -14.27
CA VAL A 47 1.84 5.77 -13.32
C VAL A 47 2.34 6.97 -12.51
N LYS A 48 1.50 8.01 -12.39
CA LYS A 48 1.81 9.18 -11.58
C LYS A 48 1.51 8.92 -10.10
N ASP A 49 2.37 9.42 -9.22
CA ASP A 49 2.12 9.49 -7.78
C ASP A 49 0.78 10.18 -7.48
N LYS A 50 0.04 9.67 -6.49
CA LYS A 50 -1.04 10.43 -5.86
C LYS A 50 -0.49 11.26 -4.71
N LYS A 51 -0.70 12.58 -4.76
CA LYS A 51 -0.19 13.52 -3.74
C LYS A 51 -1.02 13.54 -2.46
N LYS A 52 -2.31 13.21 -2.55
CA LYS A 52 -3.25 13.10 -1.43
C LYS A 52 -3.91 11.70 -1.43
N PRO A 53 -3.12 10.65 -1.19
CA PRO A 53 -3.57 9.25 -1.33
C PRO A 53 -4.78 8.90 -0.46
N GLU A 54 -4.80 9.33 0.80
CA GLU A 54 -5.90 9.03 1.74
C GLU A 54 -7.18 9.85 1.47
N GLY A 55 -7.12 10.91 0.64
CA GLY A 55 -8.31 11.64 0.21
C GLY A 55 -9.00 11.04 -1.02
N ILE A 56 -8.52 9.88 -1.50
CA ILE A 56 -9.07 9.21 -2.67
C ILE A 56 -10.26 8.36 -2.25
N LYS A 57 -11.46 8.72 -2.72
CA LYS A 57 -12.63 7.85 -2.62
C LYS A 57 -12.40 6.57 -3.42
N ASN A 58 -12.58 5.41 -2.78
CA ASN A 58 -12.47 4.08 -3.38
C ASN A 58 -11.09 3.81 -4.02
N PRO A 59 -9.99 3.80 -3.25
CA PRO A 59 -8.64 3.66 -3.79
C PRO A 59 -8.43 2.34 -4.56
N LYS A 60 -9.03 1.23 -4.12
CA LYS A 60 -9.00 -0.04 -4.89
C LYS A 60 -9.65 0.06 -6.26
N LYS A 61 -10.70 0.87 -6.43
CA LYS A 61 -11.29 1.12 -7.75
C LYS A 61 -10.30 1.85 -8.67
N GLN A 62 -9.49 2.77 -8.13
CA GLN A 62 -8.45 3.42 -8.92
C GLN A 62 -7.35 2.44 -9.35
N LEU A 63 -6.89 1.56 -8.45
CA LEU A 63 -5.91 0.53 -8.83
C LEU A 63 -6.48 -0.46 -9.84
N ASN A 64 -7.74 -0.89 -9.68
CA ASN A 64 -8.43 -1.70 -10.68
C ASN A 64 -8.41 -1.05 -12.06
N LYS A 65 -8.73 0.25 -12.14
CA LYS A 65 -8.69 1.00 -13.40
C LYS A 65 -7.27 1.01 -13.99
N ILE A 66 -6.26 1.31 -13.18
CA ILE A 66 -4.85 1.33 -13.62
C ILE A 66 -4.43 -0.04 -14.16
N PHE A 67 -4.74 -1.14 -13.47
CA PHE A 67 -4.39 -2.49 -13.91
C PHE A 67 -5.14 -2.89 -15.19
N GLN A 68 -6.45 -2.60 -15.26
CA GLN A 68 -7.27 -2.90 -16.41
C GLN A 68 -6.77 -2.18 -17.67
N GLU A 69 -6.43 -0.90 -17.55
CA GLU A 69 -5.95 -0.07 -18.67
C GLU A 69 -4.57 -0.51 -19.19
N ASN A 70 -3.70 -1.05 -18.32
CA ASN A 70 -2.31 -1.37 -18.69
C ASN A 70 -2.07 -2.86 -18.95
N THR A 71 -2.91 -3.75 -18.43
CA THR A 71 -2.72 -5.21 -18.53
C THR A 71 -3.91 -5.94 -19.15
N GLY A 72 -5.08 -5.30 -19.25
CA GLY A 72 -6.33 -5.95 -19.63
C GLY A 72 -6.97 -6.80 -18.52
N HIS A 73 -6.34 -6.87 -17.34
CA HIS A 73 -6.81 -7.63 -16.18
C HIS A 73 -7.03 -6.74 -14.96
N PRO A 74 -7.97 -7.11 -14.07
CA PRO A 74 -8.23 -6.35 -12.85
C PRO A 74 -7.09 -6.48 -11.84
N TYR A 75 -7.09 -5.60 -10.85
CA TYR A 75 -6.21 -5.67 -9.71
C TYR A 75 -6.64 -6.81 -8.77
N VAL A 76 -5.68 -7.61 -8.29
CA VAL A 76 -5.88 -8.73 -7.37
C VAL A 76 -5.16 -8.42 -6.06
N ASP A 77 -5.92 -8.02 -5.03
CA ASP A 77 -5.40 -7.44 -3.79
C ASP A 77 -4.19 -8.16 -3.23
N ARG A 78 -4.33 -9.45 -2.89
CA ARG A 78 -3.27 -10.19 -2.19
C ARG A 78 -1.98 -10.32 -3.01
N GLN A 79 -2.11 -10.51 -4.32
CA GLN A 79 -0.96 -10.71 -5.21
C GLN A 79 -0.31 -9.38 -5.57
N HIS A 80 -1.09 -8.45 -6.09
CA HIS A 80 -0.58 -7.20 -6.63
C HIS A 80 -0.18 -6.22 -5.52
N ALA A 81 -0.86 -6.18 -4.36
CA ALA A 81 -0.40 -5.37 -3.23
C ALA A 81 1.01 -5.79 -2.81
N LYS A 82 1.23 -7.10 -2.65
CA LYS A 82 2.55 -7.65 -2.31
C LYS A 82 3.60 -7.27 -3.35
N MET A 83 3.30 -7.47 -4.63
CA MET A 83 4.22 -7.10 -5.72
C MET A 83 4.55 -5.60 -5.73
N ILE A 84 3.58 -4.72 -5.47
CA ILE A 84 3.81 -3.28 -5.40
C ILE A 84 4.71 -2.94 -4.20
N VAL A 85 4.43 -3.51 -3.03
CA VAL A 85 5.24 -3.29 -1.82
C VAL A 85 6.69 -3.76 -2.03
N GLU A 86 6.91 -4.90 -2.68
CA GLU A 86 8.24 -5.42 -3.02
C GLU A 86 9.02 -4.53 -4.02
N LYS A 87 8.33 -3.62 -4.72
CA LYS A 87 8.94 -2.65 -5.65
C LYS A 87 9.13 -1.26 -5.03
N LEU A 88 8.79 -1.06 -3.76
CA LEU A 88 9.07 0.20 -3.07
C LEU A 88 10.58 0.30 -2.78
N GLU A 89 11.27 1.23 -3.46
CA GLU A 89 12.69 1.50 -3.20
C GLU A 89 12.90 2.21 -1.85
N ASN A 90 11.96 3.07 -1.46
CA ASN A 90 11.95 3.77 -0.19
C ASN A 90 10.52 4.18 0.20
N LEU A 91 10.32 4.49 1.48
CA LEU A 91 9.00 4.75 2.05
C LEU A 91 8.62 6.24 2.05
N ASN A 92 9.45 7.13 1.50
CA ASN A 92 9.25 8.58 1.60
C ASN A 92 7.92 9.04 0.98
N LYS A 93 7.46 8.37 -0.07
CA LYS A 93 6.17 8.69 -0.71
C LYS A 93 4.98 8.26 0.15
N LEU A 94 5.11 7.14 0.86
CA LEU A 94 4.08 6.62 1.76
C LEU A 94 3.92 7.49 3.00
N ARG A 95 4.95 8.26 3.41
CA ARG A 95 4.86 9.27 4.49
C ARG A 95 3.81 10.37 4.24
N ARG A 96 3.26 10.47 3.03
CA ARG A 96 2.09 11.32 2.71
C ARG A 96 0.78 10.80 3.29
N CYS A 97 0.74 9.54 3.72
CA CYS A 97 -0.42 8.90 4.33
C CYS A 97 -0.23 8.94 5.85
N VAL A 98 -1.09 9.67 6.56
CA VAL A 98 -1.00 9.84 8.01
C VAL A 98 -1.16 8.49 8.71
N THR A 99 -2.02 7.61 8.21
CA THR A 99 -2.23 6.28 8.79
C THR A 99 -1.01 5.37 8.56
N PHE A 100 -0.28 5.52 7.46
CA PHE A 100 1.00 4.83 7.24
C PHE A 100 2.08 5.32 8.20
N VAL A 101 2.18 6.64 8.41
CA VAL A 101 3.17 7.20 9.36
C VAL A 101 2.93 6.63 10.75
N ARG A 102 1.67 6.63 11.21
CA ARG A 102 1.29 6.01 12.49
C ARG A 102 1.65 4.53 12.53
N PHE A 103 1.36 3.78 11.46
CA PHE A 103 1.74 2.36 11.37
C PHE A 103 3.24 2.17 11.54
N ALA A 104 4.03 2.89 10.75
CA ALA A 104 5.47 2.78 10.75
C ALA A 104 6.07 3.13 12.12
N GLU A 105 5.64 4.23 12.74
CA GLU A 105 6.06 4.61 14.09
C GLU A 105 5.78 3.52 15.13
N LYS A 106 4.62 2.84 15.05
CA LYS A 106 4.26 1.78 16.00
C LYS A 106 5.10 0.52 15.84
N ILE A 107 5.52 0.18 14.62
CA ILE A 107 6.29 -1.04 14.37
C ILE A 107 7.80 -0.84 14.46
N THR A 108 8.32 0.38 14.25
CA THR A 108 9.76 0.67 14.28
C THR A 108 10.22 1.47 15.49
N GLY A 109 9.30 2.11 16.23
CA GLY A 109 9.64 3.10 17.26
C GLY A 109 9.99 4.48 16.68
N GLY A 110 9.84 4.70 15.37
CA GLY A 110 10.10 5.97 14.67
C GLY A 110 10.64 5.79 13.24
N ILE A 111 10.35 6.74 12.34
CA ILE A 111 10.78 6.79 10.93
C ILE A 111 11.09 8.22 10.44
#